data_AF-A0A0R1NI66-F1
#
_entry.id   AF-A0A0R1NI66-F1
#
_cell.length_a   1.000
_cell.length_b   1.000
_cell.length_c   1.000
_cell.angle_alpha   90.00
_cell.angle_beta   90.00
_cell.angle_gamma   90.00
#
_symmetry.space_group_name_H-M   'P 1'
#
loop_
_entity.id
_entity.type
_entity.pdbx_description
1 polymer ?
#
loop_
_entity_poly.entity_id
_entity_poly.type
_entity_poly.pdbx_seq_one_letter_code
_entity_poly.pdbx_strand_id
1 'polypeptide(L)'
;MLNHRFGWLSTQPTKVHFGRGTLIKKITVSLSMSVALLVSPTVLNTLTGNPSFAWNQSVAFAAADDGTLINVTKDNFNDYFSEPSGNNNTAKYNPDTGIINMVQDDSPAFTAQAGMSLLNGVIDMSKNFSMQGDIEITPGNGGSTYSDGVLFAFRPGDPTQIGNPGSGMGVGGIPNAFGVTLDTAYWPYDEAGRSEKDPGTPGNPYVSFFQNIKRSDLTGHNSTDILLTSDWVKHLLSDNNSPQGLSNGDFGKGKWLHFNITVKNKVMTYTFTTDQADGAKTYTATHDFSGQIPDSNPNMSLAISSGAQSSQANVNVKIDSLTFSAQGVVNVEYLDEDTNDKIADTQTLNGSLKDTATIDPSEIQTLKDKGYRLDKVEAPAGYDYNHATLPFGGADSTSTIPYTDVLQTVKYYFKKDAAKQINVNVIHEDADDNNKVIGKTDQINGQFGETKAIPSQSISGYTPDNANPTSFKLGTLDKDGSTQDTIILYYHKASSVTGGGSSSTTTQPAGHPVPLPNQLLQLIISGHQLPANHLQHQQQTMGWLPRRAKLFIL
;
A
#
# COMPACT_ATOMS: atom_id res chain seq x y z
N MET A 1 43.11 2.76 -63.26
CA MET A 1 43.28 4.20 -63.57
C MET A 1 43.09 4.98 -62.26
N LEU A 2 44.14 5.71 -61.84
CA LEU A 2 44.31 6.68 -60.73
C LEU A 2 43.60 6.37 -59.38
N ASN A 3 44.21 6.09 -58.22
CA ASN A 3 45.45 6.45 -57.49
C ASN A 3 45.46 7.80 -56.72
N HIS A 4 45.92 7.72 -55.45
CA HIS A 4 46.27 8.74 -54.42
C HIS A 4 45.17 9.15 -53.42
N ARG A 5 45.22 8.94 -52.08
CA ARG A 5 46.21 9.09 -50.96
C ARG A 5 46.58 10.52 -50.53
N PHE A 6 46.13 10.86 -49.31
CA PHE A 6 46.72 11.62 -48.18
C PHE A 6 47.09 13.12 -48.29
N GLY A 7 46.68 13.89 -47.26
CA GLY A 7 47.54 14.92 -46.65
C GLY A 7 46.88 16.17 -46.02
N TRP A 8 46.73 16.18 -44.69
CA TRP A 8 46.90 17.25 -43.68
C TRP A 8 46.40 18.71 -43.90
N LEU A 9 45.75 19.28 -42.87
CA LEU A 9 46.29 20.44 -42.10
C LEU A 9 45.48 20.72 -40.80
N SER A 10 46.22 21.04 -39.74
CA SER A 10 45.72 21.44 -38.41
C SER A 10 45.47 22.95 -38.31
N THR A 11 44.50 23.38 -37.51
CA THR A 11 44.49 24.72 -36.90
C THR A 11 43.90 24.67 -35.48
N GLN A 12 44.65 25.21 -34.52
CA GLN A 12 44.17 25.53 -33.17
C GLN A 12 43.42 26.86 -33.14
N PRO A 13 42.62 27.13 -32.09
CA PRO A 13 42.41 28.49 -31.64
C PRO A 13 42.97 28.75 -30.23
N THR A 14 43.57 29.92 -30.15
CA THR A 14 44.27 30.64 -29.09
C THR A 14 43.48 30.94 -27.82
N LYS A 15 44.17 30.89 -26.69
CA LYS A 15 43.83 31.56 -25.42
C LYS A 15 43.83 33.09 -25.59
N VAL A 16 42.85 33.77 -25.00
CA VAL A 16 42.88 35.22 -24.75
C VAL A 16 42.61 35.48 -23.27
N HIS A 17 43.55 36.19 -22.63
CA HIS A 17 43.40 36.82 -21.32
C HIS A 17 43.01 38.29 -21.52
N PHE A 18 42.03 38.79 -20.79
CA PHE A 18 41.88 40.24 -20.53
C PHE A 18 41.32 40.50 -19.12
N GLY A 19 42.16 41.15 -18.31
CA GLY A 19 41.89 42.49 -17.76
C GLY A 19 40.71 42.71 -16.81
N ARG A 20 41.04 43.01 -15.54
CA ARG A 20 40.19 43.67 -14.54
C ARG A 20 39.66 45.02 -15.02
N GLY A 21 38.39 45.31 -14.72
CA GLY A 21 37.79 46.65 -14.85
C GLY A 21 36.50 46.74 -14.04
N THR A 22 36.55 47.52 -12.95
CA THR A 22 35.47 47.82 -12.02
C THR A 22 34.38 48.67 -12.67
N LEU A 23 33.11 48.29 -12.57
CA LEU A 23 32.00 49.25 -12.60
C LEU A 23 30.82 48.74 -11.76
N ILE A 24 30.54 49.49 -10.69
CA ILE A 24 29.43 49.28 -9.76
C ILE A 24 28.16 49.87 -10.39
N LYS A 25 27.13 49.07 -10.59
CA LYS A 25 25.74 49.54 -10.69
C LYS A 25 24.87 48.73 -9.73
N LYS A 26 24.34 49.45 -8.73
CA LYS A 26 23.40 48.97 -7.72
C LYS A 26 22.11 48.49 -8.40
N ILE A 27 21.77 47.23 -8.21
CA ILE A 27 20.40 46.73 -8.32
C ILE A 27 20.05 46.20 -6.93
N THR A 28 19.11 46.85 -6.27
CA THR A 28 18.56 46.39 -5.00
C THR A 28 17.55 45.30 -5.30
N VAL A 29 17.90 44.04 -5.03
CA VAL A 29 16.95 42.94 -4.89
C VAL A 29 16.97 42.53 -3.43
N SER A 30 15.85 42.71 -2.74
CA SER A 30 15.65 42.23 -1.38
C SER A 30 15.46 40.70 -1.42
N LEU A 31 16.53 39.95 -1.14
CA LEU A 31 16.43 38.56 -0.68
C LEU A 31 16.46 38.54 0.85
N SER A 32 15.41 37.99 1.44
CA SER A 32 15.39 37.51 2.82
C SER A 32 16.38 36.34 2.95
N MET A 33 17.58 36.62 3.49
CA MET A 33 18.54 35.60 3.88
C MET A 33 18.00 34.81 5.08
N SER A 34 17.66 33.54 4.86
CA SER A 34 17.69 32.54 5.94
C SER A 34 19.14 32.05 6.07
N VAL A 35 19.73 32.25 7.24
CA VAL A 35 21.09 31.82 7.56
C VAL A 35 21.12 30.30 7.64
N ALA A 36 21.69 29.65 6.63
CA ALA A 36 22.12 28.25 6.74
C ALA A 36 23.52 28.23 7.34
N LEU A 37 23.62 27.81 8.61
CA LEU A 37 24.91 27.54 9.27
C LEU A 37 25.50 26.26 8.65
N LEU A 38 26.45 26.41 7.73
CA LEU A 38 27.33 25.33 7.31
C LEU A 38 28.38 25.14 8.41
N VAL A 39 28.21 24.12 9.26
CA VAL A 39 29.26 23.64 10.16
C VAL A 39 29.94 22.46 9.50
N SER A 40 31.17 22.66 9.03
CA SER A 40 32.11 21.60 8.71
C SER A 40 32.70 21.04 10.02
N PRO A 41 32.66 19.73 10.29
CA PRO A 41 33.34 19.19 11.46
C PRO A 41 34.85 19.15 11.17
N THR A 42 35.57 20.11 11.75
CA THR A 42 37.02 20.01 11.89
C THR A 42 37.27 19.22 13.16
N VAL A 43 37.86 18.04 13.03
CA VAL A 43 38.26 17.19 14.16
C VAL A 43 39.34 17.92 14.94
N LEU A 44 39.07 18.27 16.20
CA LEU A 44 40.09 18.67 17.15
C LEU A 44 40.01 17.76 18.38
N ASN A 45 40.93 16.79 18.42
CA ASN A 45 41.16 15.92 19.57
C ASN A 45 41.89 16.70 20.66
N THR A 46 41.28 16.82 21.84
CA THR A 46 42.01 17.07 23.09
C THR A 46 41.59 16.05 24.14
N LEU A 47 42.60 15.32 24.61
CA LEU A 47 42.56 14.31 25.66
C LEU A 47 42.06 14.91 26.98
N THR A 48 41.04 14.29 27.59
CA THR A 48 41.03 13.83 28.99
C THR A 48 39.64 13.30 29.37
N GLY A 49 39.59 12.05 29.86
CA GLY A 49 38.52 11.56 30.73
C GLY A 49 37.23 11.06 30.06
N ASN A 50 37.12 9.73 29.95
CA ASN A 50 35.88 8.93 29.90
C ASN A 50 34.82 9.30 28.84
N PRO A 51 34.73 8.61 27.68
CA PRO A 51 33.62 8.81 26.77
C PRO A 51 32.47 7.89 27.16
N SER A 52 31.51 8.40 27.92
CA SER A 52 30.13 7.92 27.77
C SER A 52 29.64 8.39 26.42
N PHE A 53 29.77 7.54 25.40
CA PHE A 53 29.25 7.80 24.06
C PHE A 53 27.71 7.83 24.12
N ALA A 54 27.14 9.01 23.90
CA ALA A 54 25.70 9.20 23.82
C ALA A 54 25.16 8.64 22.50
N TRP A 55 24.60 7.43 22.55
CA TRP A 55 23.69 6.92 21.52
C TRP A 55 22.37 7.66 21.64
N ASN A 56 22.30 8.83 20.99
CA ASN A 56 21.06 9.52 20.63
C ASN A 56 21.42 10.74 19.78
N GLN A 57 21.82 10.51 18.53
CA GLN A 57 21.55 11.51 17.50
C GLN A 57 20.19 11.18 16.90
N SER A 58 19.13 11.56 17.61
CA SER A 58 17.86 11.82 16.96
C SER A 58 18.12 12.92 15.93
N VAL A 59 18.20 12.56 14.65
CA VAL A 59 18.17 13.56 13.59
C VAL A 59 16.74 14.06 13.59
N ALA A 60 16.43 15.04 14.44
CA ALA A 60 15.13 15.68 14.43
C ALA A 60 14.98 16.36 13.07
N PHE A 61 14.24 15.71 12.18
CA PHE A 61 13.83 16.33 10.93
C PHE A 61 12.82 17.40 11.29
N ALA A 62 13.25 18.67 11.29
CA ALA A 62 12.33 19.78 11.22
C ALA A 62 11.70 19.77 9.80
N ALA A 63 10.77 18.86 9.55
CA ALA A 63 9.81 19.03 8.47
C ALA A 63 8.74 20.01 8.98
N ALA A 64 8.34 20.96 8.13
CA ALA A 64 7.11 21.69 8.37
C ALA A 64 5.99 20.66 8.43
N ASP A 65 5.38 20.48 9.60
CA ASP A 65 4.29 19.55 9.82
C ASP A 65 3.07 20.02 9.01
N ASP A 66 2.92 19.48 7.80
CA ASP A 66 1.75 19.66 6.95
C ASP A 66 0.67 18.60 7.24
N GLY A 67 0.83 17.84 8.33
CA GLY A 67 -0.04 16.73 8.75
C GLY A 67 0.30 15.38 8.12
N THR A 68 1.41 15.27 7.36
CA THR A 68 1.81 14.01 6.69
C THR A 68 2.92 13.25 7.40
N LEU A 69 3.57 13.84 8.41
CA LEU A 69 4.74 13.24 9.06
C LEU A 69 4.33 12.12 10.02
N ILE A 70 4.73 10.89 9.69
CA ILE A 70 4.50 9.70 10.51
C ILE A 70 5.78 9.36 11.28
N ASN A 71 5.62 9.04 12.56
CA ASN A 71 6.68 8.50 13.40
C ASN A 71 6.28 7.13 13.95
N VAL A 72 6.94 6.09 13.46
CA VAL A 72 6.75 4.71 13.87
C VAL A 72 7.79 4.34 14.92
N THR A 73 7.32 3.70 15.98
CA THR A 73 8.08 3.13 17.08
C THR A 73 7.52 1.73 17.34
N LYS A 74 8.06 1.01 18.32
CA LYS A 74 7.49 -0.30 18.69
C LYS A 74 6.01 -0.22 19.12
N ASP A 75 5.58 0.89 19.72
CA ASP A 75 4.25 0.97 20.32
C ASP A 75 3.12 1.15 19.30
N ASN A 76 3.43 1.63 18.09
CA ASN A 76 2.49 1.82 16.98
C ASN A 76 2.93 1.10 15.69
N PHE A 77 3.86 0.15 15.78
CA PHE A 77 4.41 -0.54 14.61
C PHE A 77 3.30 -1.22 13.79
N ASN A 78 2.40 -1.95 14.45
CA ASN A 78 1.29 -2.68 13.79
C ASN A 78 0.19 -1.77 13.22
N ASP A 79 0.21 -0.47 13.51
CA ASP A 79 -0.70 0.48 12.84
C ASP A 79 -0.22 0.75 11.40
N TYR A 80 1.09 0.64 11.16
CA TYR A 80 1.73 1.00 9.89
C TYR A 80 2.39 -0.17 9.18
N PHE A 81 2.62 -1.31 9.83
CA PHE A 81 3.22 -2.50 9.22
C PHE A 81 2.33 -3.72 9.39
N SER A 82 2.42 -4.64 8.42
CA SER A 82 1.84 -5.96 8.52
C SER A 82 2.82 -7.03 8.07
N GLU A 83 2.70 -8.22 8.66
CA GLU A 83 3.35 -9.43 8.20
C GLU A 83 2.28 -10.31 7.53
N PRO A 84 2.13 -10.27 6.18
CA PRO A 84 1.08 -11.02 5.50
C PRO A 84 1.16 -12.52 5.80
N SER A 85 0.03 -13.15 6.12
CA SER A 85 -0.03 -14.61 6.25
C SER A 85 -0.08 -15.29 4.89
N GLY A 86 0.64 -16.41 4.71
CA GLY A 86 0.66 -17.15 3.44
C GLY A 86 1.86 -16.77 2.55
N ASN A 87 1.91 -17.30 1.32
CA ASN A 87 2.99 -17.05 0.35
C ASN A 87 4.41 -17.29 0.88
N ASN A 88 4.57 -18.30 1.75
CA ASN A 88 5.83 -18.62 2.43
C ASN A 88 6.39 -17.45 3.28
N ASN A 89 5.55 -16.51 3.73
CA ASN A 89 5.95 -15.49 4.68
C ASN A 89 6.04 -16.04 6.11
N THR A 90 7.16 -15.78 6.75
CA THR A 90 7.47 -16.25 8.12
C THR A 90 7.61 -15.14 9.14
N ALA A 91 7.57 -13.87 8.73
CA ALA A 91 7.77 -12.77 9.65
C ALA A 91 6.68 -12.72 10.72
N LYS A 92 7.08 -12.44 11.96
CA LYS A 92 6.15 -12.17 13.07
C LYS A 92 6.68 -11.05 13.94
N TYR A 93 5.84 -10.05 14.18
CA TYR A 93 6.13 -8.99 15.12
C TYR A 93 5.73 -9.34 16.55
N ASN A 94 6.62 -9.07 17.51
CA ASN A 94 6.33 -9.15 18.94
C ASN A 94 6.23 -7.73 19.54
N PRO A 95 5.03 -7.25 19.92
CA PRO A 95 4.83 -5.90 20.45
C PRO A 95 5.47 -5.68 21.83
N ASP A 96 5.67 -6.74 22.62
CA ASP A 96 6.28 -6.62 23.95
C ASP A 96 7.77 -6.28 23.84
N THR A 97 8.45 -6.85 22.85
CA THR A 97 9.90 -6.68 22.65
C THR A 97 10.25 -5.69 21.54
N GLY A 98 9.32 -5.38 20.65
CA GLY A 98 9.56 -4.59 19.44
C GLY A 98 10.38 -5.31 18.37
N ILE A 99 10.42 -6.65 18.41
CA ILE A 99 11.24 -7.47 17.51
C ILE A 99 10.34 -8.06 16.42
N ILE A 100 10.74 -7.85 15.17
CA ILE A 100 10.25 -8.59 14.02
C ILE A 100 11.15 -9.81 13.85
N ASN A 101 10.64 -10.99 14.14
CA ASN A 101 11.31 -12.24 13.84
C ASN A 101 11.02 -12.58 12.38
N MET A 102 11.95 -12.28 11.48
CA MET A 102 11.77 -12.37 10.03
C MET A 102 11.71 -13.83 9.57
N VAL A 103 12.63 -14.63 10.06
CA VAL A 103 12.75 -16.06 9.74
C VAL A 103 12.76 -16.82 11.07
N GLN A 104 11.79 -17.71 11.24
CA GLN A 104 11.60 -18.45 12.49
C GLN A 104 12.55 -19.64 12.59
N ASP A 105 12.97 -19.93 13.81
CA ASP A 105 13.91 -21.01 14.12
C ASP A 105 13.35 -22.42 13.85
N ASP A 106 12.02 -22.56 13.73
CA ASP A 106 11.29 -23.82 13.54
C ASP A 106 10.74 -24.01 12.11
N SER A 107 11.14 -23.15 11.17
CA SER A 107 10.74 -23.30 9.77
C SER A 107 11.13 -24.68 9.22
N PRO A 108 10.35 -25.29 8.29
CA PRO A 108 10.66 -26.60 7.70
C PRO A 108 12.08 -26.65 7.12
N ALA A 109 12.69 -27.79 6.82
CA ALA A 109 13.98 -27.76 6.09
C ALA A 109 13.74 -27.63 4.56
N PHE A 110 14.62 -26.92 3.84
CA PHE A 110 14.71 -26.90 2.36
C PHE A 110 13.53 -26.28 1.57
N THR A 111 12.71 -25.43 2.19
CA THR A 111 11.64 -24.65 1.53
C THR A 111 12.07 -23.19 1.43
N ALA A 112 12.03 -22.59 0.23
CA ALA A 112 12.30 -21.17 0.09
C ALA A 112 11.18 -20.34 0.77
N GLN A 113 11.57 -19.51 1.72
CA GLN A 113 10.72 -18.61 2.48
C GLN A 113 11.21 -17.17 2.34
N ALA A 114 10.30 -16.23 2.54
CA ALA A 114 10.64 -14.81 2.64
C ALA A 114 10.08 -14.29 3.96
N GLY A 115 10.93 -13.89 4.90
CA GLY A 115 10.45 -13.12 6.04
C GLY A 115 10.10 -11.72 5.58
N MET A 116 8.85 -11.27 5.65
CA MET A 116 8.43 -9.96 5.13
C MET A 116 7.52 -9.21 6.10
N SER A 117 7.95 -8.01 6.47
CA SER A 117 7.11 -7.00 7.10
C SER A 117 6.96 -5.82 6.14
N LEU A 118 5.72 -5.52 5.78
CA LEU A 118 5.36 -4.56 4.74
C LEU A 118 4.75 -3.32 5.36
N LEU A 119 5.19 -2.14 4.91
CA LEU A 119 4.51 -0.89 5.24
C LEU A 119 3.11 -0.90 4.62
N ASN A 120 2.09 -0.77 5.45
CA ASN A 120 0.69 -0.58 5.10
C ASN A 120 0.44 0.87 4.68
N GLY A 121 1.20 1.37 3.70
CA GLY A 121 1.16 2.76 3.28
C GLY A 121 2.23 3.07 2.25
N VAL A 122 2.32 4.34 1.86
CA VAL A 122 3.32 4.82 0.91
C VAL A 122 4.01 6.08 1.44
N ILE A 123 5.29 6.17 1.13
CA ILE A 123 6.20 7.25 1.50
C ILE A 123 6.30 8.23 0.35
N ASP A 124 6.18 9.52 0.64
CA ASP A 124 6.58 10.61 -0.27
C ASP A 124 8.11 10.73 -0.27
N MET A 125 8.77 10.11 -1.26
CA MET A 125 10.23 10.16 -1.37
C MET A 125 10.76 11.50 -1.92
N SER A 126 9.88 12.48 -2.20
CA SER A 126 10.30 13.88 -2.40
C SER A 126 10.68 14.55 -1.07
N LYS A 127 10.26 13.96 0.05
CA LYS A 127 10.56 14.38 1.42
C LYS A 127 11.67 13.52 2.00
N ASN A 128 12.03 13.84 3.23
CA ASN A 128 13.05 13.11 3.95
C ASN A 128 12.47 11.84 4.57
N PHE A 129 13.32 10.82 4.64
CA PHE A 129 13.07 9.55 5.31
C PHE A 129 14.20 9.25 6.29
N SER A 130 13.89 8.62 7.41
CA SER A 130 14.88 8.10 8.36
C SER A 130 14.39 6.87 9.09
N MET A 131 15.22 5.85 9.17
CA MET A 131 14.95 4.62 9.88
C MET A 131 16.20 4.18 10.62
N GLN A 132 16.04 3.77 11.88
CA GLN A 132 17.12 3.26 12.70
C GLN A 132 16.65 2.07 13.52
N GLY A 133 17.59 1.21 13.86
CA GLY A 133 17.29 0.03 14.65
C GLY A 133 18.45 -0.94 14.69
N ASP A 134 18.13 -2.20 15.00
CA ASP A 134 19.10 -3.25 15.26
C ASP A 134 18.76 -4.50 14.45
N ILE A 135 19.78 -5.22 14.00
CA ILE A 135 19.67 -6.52 13.33
C ILE A 135 20.49 -7.54 14.10
N GLU A 136 19.91 -8.71 14.37
CA GLU A 136 20.63 -9.87 14.88
C GLU A 136 20.39 -11.04 13.92
N ILE A 137 21.48 -11.66 13.47
CA ILE A 137 21.42 -12.86 12.64
C ILE A 137 22.15 -13.97 13.38
N THR A 138 21.45 -15.09 13.57
CA THR A 138 21.94 -16.29 14.25
C THR A 138 21.75 -17.51 13.36
N PRO A 139 22.54 -18.59 13.50
CA PRO A 139 22.23 -19.85 12.85
C PRO A 139 20.88 -20.39 13.35
N GLY A 140 20.09 -20.97 12.44
CA GLY A 140 18.81 -21.60 12.78
C GLY A 140 18.94 -22.98 13.44
N ASN A 141 17.84 -23.55 13.90
CA ASN A 141 17.78 -24.82 14.63
C ASN A 141 18.13 -25.98 13.69
N GLY A 142 19.36 -26.49 13.81
CA GLY A 142 19.92 -27.51 12.92
C GLY A 142 20.77 -26.96 11.76
N GLY A 143 20.86 -25.64 11.63
CA GLY A 143 21.70 -24.94 10.65
C GLY A 143 23.08 -24.57 11.18
N SER A 144 24.01 -24.27 10.26
CA SER A 144 25.35 -23.74 10.58
C SER A 144 25.69 -22.49 9.75
N THR A 145 24.68 -21.85 9.15
CA THR A 145 24.84 -20.71 8.23
C THR A 145 24.10 -19.49 8.76
N TYR A 146 24.35 -18.33 8.16
CA TYR A 146 23.68 -17.06 8.49
C TYR A 146 22.71 -16.61 7.38
N SER A 147 22.51 -17.47 6.37
CA SER A 147 21.81 -17.21 5.09
C SER A 147 20.32 -16.91 5.22
N ASP A 148 19.71 -16.06 4.39
CA ASP A 148 20.31 -15.30 3.27
C ASP A 148 20.66 -13.85 3.66
N GLY A 149 20.08 -13.33 4.73
CA GLY A 149 20.35 -11.98 5.25
C GLY A 149 19.07 -11.15 5.35
N VAL A 150 19.20 -9.82 5.32
CA VAL A 150 18.08 -8.88 5.39
C VAL A 150 18.24 -7.75 4.37
N LEU A 151 17.15 -7.24 3.84
CA LEU A 151 17.13 -6.04 3.02
C LEU A 151 16.00 -5.09 3.44
N PHE A 152 16.19 -3.83 3.08
CA PHE A 152 15.22 -2.76 3.22
C PHE A 152 14.94 -2.20 1.82
N ALA A 153 13.73 -2.44 1.32
CA ALA A 153 13.37 -2.14 -0.07
C ALA A 153 12.29 -1.07 -0.15
N PHE A 154 12.56 -0.04 -0.93
CA PHE A 154 11.58 0.91 -1.43
C PHE A 154 11.04 0.39 -2.76
N ARG A 155 9.71 0.28 -2.88
CA ARG A 155 9.04 -0.40 -3.99
C ARG A 155 7.91 0.47 -4.55
N PRO A 156 7.87 0.72 -5.86
CA PRO A 156 6.73 1.34 -6.50
C PRO A 156 5.56 0.34 -6.66
N GLY A 157 4.37 0.85 -6.91
CA GLY A 157 3.18 0.04 -7.19
C GLY A 157 2.48 -0.48 -5.93
N ASP A 158 1.89 -1.66 -6.02
CA ASP A 158 1.09 -2.29 -4.95
C ASP A 158 1.94 -2.55 -3.68
N PRO A 159 1.63 -1.90 -2.54
CA PRO A 159 2.35 -2.09 -1.28
C PRO A 159 2.29 -3.53 -0.73
N THR A 160 1.30 -4.32 -1.15
CA THR A 160 1.10 -5.70 -0.72
C THR A 160 1.85 -6.72 -1.59
N GLN A 161 2.43 -6.29 -2.71
CA GLN A 161 3.12 -7.17 -3.65
C GLN A 161 4.31 -7.85 -2.99
N ILE A 162 4.32 -9.18 -2.99
CA ILE A 162 5.45 -9.98 -2.52
C ILE A 162 6.32 -10.36 -3.72
N GLY A 163 7.65 -10.23 -3.57
CA GLY A 163 8.64 -10.63 -4.56
C GLY A 163 9.11 -12.08 -4.35
N ASN A 164 9.99 -12.53 -5.23
CA ASN A 164 10.48 -13.91 -5.23
C ASN A 164 11.45 -14.18 -4.06
N PRO A 165 11.34 -15.35 -3.41
CA PRO A 165 12.18 -15.73 -2.27
C PRO A 165 13.60 -16.15 -2.69
N GLY A 166 14.39 -16.66 -1.73
CA GLY A 166 15.78 -17.09 -1.96
C GLY A 166 16.71 -15.90 -2.16
N SER A 167 17.55 -15.93 -3.20
CA SER A 167 18.47 -14.84 -3.56
C SER A 167 17.76 -13.51 -3.88
N GLY A 168 16.49 -13.58 -4.31
CA GLY A 168 15.60 -12.43 -4.46
C GLY A 168 15.12 -11.83 -3.13
N MET A 169 15.27 -12.56 -2.02
CA MET A 169 14.96 -12.14 -0.65
C MET A 169 13.59 -11.46 -0.50
N GLY A 170 12.56 -11.96 -1.19
CA GLY A 170 11.20 -11.43 -1.14
C GLY A 170 10.97 -10.14 -1.93
N VAL A 171 11.97 -9.65 -2.67
CA VAL A 171 11.90 -8.40 -3.46
C VAL A 171 12.29 -8.59 -4.92
N GLY A 172 13.06 -9.63 -5.25
CA GLY A 172 13.28 -10.05 -6.64
C GLY A 172 11.96 -10.16 -7.42
N GLY A 173 11.97 -9.81 -8.70
CA GLY A 173 10.76 -9.80 -9.52
C GLY A 173 9.91 -8.53 -9.39
N ILE A 174 10.08 -7.69 -8.37
CA ILE A 174 9.34 -6.43 -8.25
C ILE A 174 10.00 -5.35 -9.13
N PRO A 175 9.30 -4.76 -10.11
CA PRO A 175 9.90 -3.76 -10.99
C PRO A 175 10.43 -2.53 -10.25
N ASN A 176 11.65 -2.09 -10.60
CA ASN A 176 12.29 -0.86 -10.10
C ASN A 176 12.40 -0.74 -8.56
N ALA A 177 12.22 -1.82 -7.80
CA ALA A 177 12.49 -1.80 -6.35
C ALA A 177 13.97 -1.48 -6.09
N PHE A 178 14.28 -0.79 -5.00
CA PHE A 178 15.66 -0.43 -4.66
C PHE A 178 15.86 -0.30 -3.16
N GLY A 179 17.11 -0.25 -2.70
CA GLY A 179 17.40 0.01 -1.31
C GLY A 179 18.73 -0.57 -0.86
N VAL A 180 18.75 -1.12 0.34
CA VAL A 180 19.95 -1.64 1.00
C VAL A 180 19.77 -3.11 1.33
N THR A 181 20.80 -3.91 1.08
CA THR A 181 20.86 -5.32 1.45
C THR A 181 22.06 -5.56 2.36
N LEU A 182 21.85 -6.33 3.42
CA LEU A 182 22.86 -7.01 4.22
C LEU A 182 22.75 -8.49 3.87
N ASP A 183 23.56 -8.93 2.92
CA ASP A 183 23.55 -10.29 2.40
C ASP A 183 24.62 -11.11 3.12
N THR A 184 24.25 -12.31 3.53
CA THR A 184 25.12 -13.24 4.27
C THR A 184 25.35 -14.54 3.51
N ALA A 185 24.71 -14.67 2.35
CA ALA A 185 24.88 -15.77 1.42
C ALA A 185 25.85 -15.35 0.30
N TYR A 186 26.42 -16.35 -0.36
CA TYR A 186 27.05 -16.13 -1.64
C TYR A 186 26.45 -17.08 -2.67
N TRP A 187 25.86 -16.51 -3.70
CA TRP A 187 25.24 -17.20 -4.79
C TRP A 187 25.96 -16.89 -6.12
N PRO A 188 26.67 -17.86 -6.73
CA PRO A 188 27.52 -17.61 -7.90
C PRO A 188 26.78 -17.61 -9.24
N TYR A 189 25.45 -17.66 -9.25
CA TYR A 189 24.63 -17.81 -10.46
C TYR A 189 23.59 -16.69 -10.58
N ASP A 190 23.31 -16.29 -11.81
CA ASP A 190 22.15 -15.45 -12.10
C ASP A 190 20.87 -16.30 -12.00
N GLU A 191 19.81 -15.77 -11.37
CA GLU A 191 18.51 -16.40 -11.26
C GLU A 191 17.42 -15.49 -11.84
N ALA A 192 16.73 -15.99 -12.87
CA ALA A 192 15.60 -15.29 -13.48
C ALA A 192 14.54 -14.96 -12.42
N GLY A 193 14.03 -13.72 -12.44
CA GLY A 193 13.04 -13.22 -11.49
C GLY A 193 13.52 -13.06 -10.04
N ARG A 194 14.78 -13.35 -9.71
CA ARG A 194 15.29 -13.27 -8.32
C ARG A 194 16.44 -12.29 -8.18
N SER A 195 17.64 -12.65 -8.63
CA SER A 195 18.84 -11.83 -8.49
C SER A 195 19.85 -12.13 -9.59
N GLU A 196 20.75 -11.17 -9.83
CA GLU A 196 22.03 -11.50 -10.45
C GLU A 196 22.93 -12.22 -9.44
N LYS A 197 24.00 -12.85 -9.93
CA LYS A 197 25.02 -13.47 -9.07
C LYS A 197 25.67 -12.44 -8.13
N ASP A 198 26.08 -12.92 -6.96
CA ASP A 198 26.78 -12.09 -5.99
C ASP A 198 28.21 -11.70 -6.44
N PRO A 199 28.69 -10.51 -6.07
CA PRO A 199 30.04 -10.06 -6.36
C PRO A 199 31.07 -10.76 -5.46
N GLY A 200 32.31 -10.84 -5.96
CA GLY A 200 33.45 -11.28 -5.16
C GLY A 200 33.64 -12.80 -5.07
N THR A 201 34.26 -13.24 -3.98
CA THR A 201 34.63 -14.65 -3.70
C THR A 201 33.68 -15.26 -2.66
N PRO A 202 33.39 -16.58 -2.71
CA PRO A 202 32.51 -17.25 -1.76
C PRO A 202 32.85 -16.97 -0.29
N GLY A 203 31.82 -16.69 0.53
CA GLY A 203 31.88 -16.89 1.98
C GLY A 203 32.00 -15.66 2.88
N ASN A 204 31.90 -14.43 2.36
CA ASN A 204 31.88 -13.22 3.19
C ASN A 204 30.54 -12.48 3.06
N PRO A 205 29.85 -12.21 4.18
CA PRO A 205 28.73 -11.30 4.21
C PRO A 205 29.10 -9.90 3.71
N TYR A 206 28.14 -9.17 3.18
CA TYR A 206 28.36 -7.81 2.71
C TYR A 206 27.12 -6.94 2.92
N VAL A 207 27.35 -5.63 3.00
CA VAL A 207 26.30 -4.62 2.88
C VAL A 207 26.45 -3.88 1.56
N SER A 208 25.35 -3.68 0.84
CA SER A 208 25.35 -2.96 -0.43
C SER A 208 24.03 -2.26 -0.70
N PHE A 209 24.07 -1.24 -1.56
CA PHE A 209 22.87 -0.82 -2.28
C PHE A 209 22.50 -1.84 -3.36
N PHE A 210 21.21 -1.89 -3.69
CA PHE A 210 20.69 -2.64 -4.82
C PHE A 210 19.58 -1.87 -5.54
N GLN A 211 19.33 -2.28 -6.78
CA GLN A 211 18.11 -1.97 -7.52
C GLN A 211 17.66 -3.20 -8.30
N ASN A 212 16.37 -3.32 -8.55
CA ASN A 212 15.86 -4.32 -9.46
C ASN A 212 15.95 -3.79 -10.89
N ILE A 213 16.56 -4.57 -11.78
CA ILE A 213 16.69 -4.26 -13.20
C ILE A 213 16.02 -5.34 -14.04
N LYS A 214 15.64 -4.98 -15.27
CA LYS A 214 15.07 -5.92 -16.22
C LYS A 214 16.18 -6.73 -16.90
N ARG A 215 16.12 -8.06 -16.81
CA ARG A 215 17.01 -9.05 -17.42
C ARG A 215 16.22 -10.10 -18.20
N SER A 216 15.59 -9.68 -19.30
CA SER A 216 14.81 -10.59 -20.17
C SER A 216 15.66 -11.64 -20.90
N ASP A 217 16.99 -11.55 -20.81
CA ASP A 217 17.92 -12.57 -21.29
C ASP A 217 18.02 -13.79 -20.34
N LEU A 218 17.66 -13.62 -19.06
CA LEU A 218 17.59 -14.72 -18.11
C LEU A 218 16.28 -15.48 -18.31
N THR A 219 16.40 -16.79 -18.56
CA THR A 219 15.26 -17.69 -18.80
C THR A 219 15.25 -18.82 -17.78
N GLY A 220 14.09 -19.44 -17.54
CA GLY A 220 13.97 -20.56 -16.59
C GLY A 220 13.59 -20.13 -15.17
N HIS A 221 12.48 -19.40 -15.05
CA HIS A 221 11.86 -19.05 -13.77
C HIS A 221 11.60 -20.29 -12.91
N ASN A 222 11.74 -20.16 -11.60
CA ASN A 222 11.51 -21.27 -10.68
C ASN A 222 10.00 -21.48 -10.52
N SER A 223 9.52 -22.72 -10.57
CA SER A 223 8.09 -23.03 -10.40
C SER A 223 7.54 -22.66 -9.02
N THR A 224 8.40 -22.40 -8.03
CA THR A 224 8.02 -21.94 -6.70
C THR A 224 8.09 -20.41 -6.54
N ASP A 225 8.40 -19.67 -7.61
CA ASP A 225 8.38 -18.21 -7.58
C ASP A 225 6.95 -17.69 -7.43
N ILE A 226 6.84 -16.57 -6.73
CA ILE A 226 5.56 -15.87 -6.52
C ILE A 226 5.23 -15.06 -7.78
N LEU A 227 6.25 -14.47 -8.39
CA LEU A 227 6.22 -13.73 -9.64
C LEU A 227 6.86 -14.58 -10.75
N LEU A 228 6.14 -15.62 -11.17
CA LEU A 228 6.59 -16.70 -12.08
C LEU A 228 7.08 -16.25 -13.47
N THR A 229 6.76 -15.02 -13.89
CA THR A 229 7.08 -14.52 -15.22
C THR A 229 7.80 -13.18 -15.19
N SER A 230 8.27 -12.73 -14.02
CA SER A 230 8.90 -11.43 -13.91
C SER A 230 10.35 -11.47 -14.36
N ASP A 231 10.71 -10.67 -15.35
CA ASP A 231 12.10 -10.51 -15.80
C ASP A 231 12.92 -9.55 -14.93
N TRP A 232 12.42 -9.14 -13.76
CA TRP A 232 13.12 -8.19 -12.88
C TRP A 232 13.95 -8.93 -11.84
N VAL A 233 15.21 -8.54 -11.68
CA VAL A 233 16.15 -9.20 -10.76
C VAL A 233 16.87 -8.19 -9.88
N LYS A 234 17.13 -8.57 -8.62
CA LYS A 234 17.98 -7.84 -7.68
C LYS A 234 19.40 -7.71 -8.26
N HIS A 235 19.82 -6.48 -8.53
CA HIS A 235 21.15 -6.13 -9.02
C HIS A 235 21.85 -5.21 -8.01
N LEU A 236 23.06 -5.59 -7.61
CA LEU A 236 23.83 -4.80 -6.67
C LEU A 236 24.52 -3.62 -7.35
N LEU A 237 24.53 -2.49 -6.66
CA LEU A 237 25.21 -1.30 -7.13
C LEU A 237 26.68 -1.32 -6.71
N SER A 238 27.54 -1.00 -7.67
CA SER A 238 28.99 -0.84 -7.46
C SER A 238 29.32 0.65 -7.38
N ASP A 239 29.10 1.24 -6.21
CA ASP A 239 29.41 2.64 -5.93
C ASP A 239 30.74 2.78 -5.17
N ASN A 240 31.19 4.02 -4.97
CA ASN A 240 32.32 4.28 -4.07
C ASN A 240 31.97 3.78 -2.65
N ASN A 241 32.69 2.75 -2.20
CA ASN A 241 32.50 2.06 -0.92
C ASN A 241 31.21 1.23 -0.81
N SER A 242 30.65 0.70 -1.91
CA SER A 242 29.59 -0.32 -1.87
C SER A 242 29.81 -1.31 -3.02
N PRO A 243 29.81 -2.64 -2.79
CA PRO A 243 29.57 -3.34 -1.52
C PRO A 243 30.73 -3.21 -0.51
N GLN A 244 30.42 -3.35 0.79
CA GLN A 244 31.41 -3.45 1.87
C GLN A 244 31.32 -4.81 2.54
N GLY A 245 32.46 -5.51 2.65
CA GLY A 245 32.53 -6.84 3.27
C GLY A 245 32.52 -6.80 4.80
N LEU A 246 31.74 -7.69 5.39
CA LEU A 246 31.69 -7.99 6.82
C LEU A 246 32.32 -9.38 7.09
N SER A 247 32.56 -9.69 8.36
CA SER A 247 33.01 -11.02 8.78
C SER A 247 31.84 -11.84 9.32
N ASN A 248 31.84 -13.16 9.08
CA ASN A 248 30.92 -14.06 9.77
C ASN A 248 31.03 -13.98 11.30
N GLY A 249 32.18 -13.55 11.84
CA GLY A 249 32.36 -13.33 13.28
C GLY A 249 31.62 -12.11 13.84
N ASP A 250 31.08 -11.25 12.97
CA ASP A 250 30.27 -10.08 13.36
C ASP A 250 28.80 -10.47 13.64
N PHE A 251 28.43 -11.74 13.40
CA PHE A 251 27.10 -12.29 13.62
C PHE A 251 27.09 -13.37 14.73
N GLY A 252 25.91 -13.64 15.29
CA GLY A 252 25.72 -14.61 16.37
C GLY A 252 24.85 -14.05 17.50
N LYS A 253 24.51 -14.95 18.44
CA LYS A 253 23.60 -14.61 19.53
C LYS A 253 24.19 -13.49 20.40
N GLY A 254 23.40 -12.43 20.59
CA GLY A 254 23.78 -11.24 21.34
C GLY A 254 24.65 -10.25 20.58
N LYS A 255 24.95 -10.51 19.30
CA LYS A 255 25.70 -9.58 18.44
C LYS A 255 24.73 -8.79 17.57
N TRP A 256 24.47 -7.56 17.96
CA TRP A 256 23.57 -6.68 17.23
C TRP A 256 24.36 -5.79 16.28
N LEU A 257 23.88 -5.70 15.03
CA LEU A 257 24.31 -4.67 14.09
C LEU A 257 23.33 -3.52 14.16
N HIS A 258 23.81 -2.36 14.60
CA HIS A 258 23.01 -1.13 14.62
C HIS A 258 22.99 -0.54 13.22
N PHE A 259 21.81 -0.21 12.71
CA PHE A 259 21.66 0.40 11.40
C PHE A 259 20.98 1.78 11.47
N ASN A 260 21.35 2.63 10.52
CA ASN A 260 20.68 3.88 10.22
C ASN A 260 20.57 4.04 8.70
N ILE A 261 19.37 4.27 8.19
CA ILE A 261 19.08 4.48 6.77
C ILE A 261 18.35 5.81 6.65
N THR A 262 18.88 6.73 5.86
CA THR A 262 18.25 8.03 5.59
C THR A 262 18.11 8.26 4.10
N VAL A 263 17.07 8.99 3.70
CA VAL A 263 16.96 9.56 2.35
C VAL A 263 16.73 11.05 2.48
N LYS A 264 17.57 11.85 1.81
CA LYS A 264 17.47 13.30 1.75
C LYS A 264 17.75 13.73 0.31
N ASN A 265 16.84 14.50 -0.29
CA ASN A 265 16.94 14.90 -1.70
C ASN A 265 17.23 13.72 -2.63
N LYS A 266 16.51 12.59 -2.45
CA LYS A 266 16.67 11.32 -3.20
C LYS A 266 18.02 10.61 -3.04
N VAL A 267 18.92 11.16 -2.22
CA VAL A 267 20.19 10.54 -1.87
C VAL A 267 19.98 9.69 -0.63
N MET A 268 20.19 8.38 -0.76
CA MET A 268 20.13 7.43 0.34
C MET A 268 21.50 7.25 0.97
N THR A 269 21.55 7.21 2.31
CA THR A 269 22.76 6.84 3.06
C THR A 269 22.41 5.72 4.03
N TYR A 270 23.21 4.66 4.02
CA TYR A 270 23.17 3.65 5.08
C TYR A 270 24.38 3.80 5.99
N THR A 271 24.22 3.40 7.24
CA THR A 271 25.31 3.17 8.19
C THR A 271 24.99 1.91 8.98
N PHE A 272 25.92 0.97 9.05
CA PHE A 272 25.85 -0.22 9.91
C PHE A 272 27.04 -0.20 10.86
N THR A 273 26.82 -0.50 12.13
CA THR A 273 27.87 -0.54 13.15
C THR A 273 27.77 -1.80 13.99
N THR A 274 28.88 -2.50 14.16
CA THR A 274 28.98 -3.63 15.10
C THR A 274 29.16 -3.13 16.53
N ASP A 275 28.75 -3.94 17.50
CA ASP A 275 28.91 -3.63 18.92
C ASP A 275 30.37 -3.36 19.33
N GLN A 276 30.55 -2.46 20.32
CA GLN A 276 31.87 -2.12 20.86
C GLN A 276 32.58 -3.34 21.46
N ALA A 277 31.82 -4.25 22.09
CA ALA A 277 32.34 -5.48 22.67
C ALA A 277 32.93 -6.43 21.62
N ASP A 278 32.50 -6.31 20.36
CA ASP A 278 32.96 -7.10 19.23
C ASP A 278 34.07 -6.40 18.40
N GLY A 279 34.55 -5.25 18.87
CA GLY A 279 35.53 -4.43 18.16
C GLY A 279 34.87 -3.60 17.07
N ALA A 280 34.10 -2.60 17.48
CA ALA A 280 33.25 -1.77 16.63
C ALA A 280 33.86 -1.41 15.27
N LYS A 281 33.13 -1.79 14.22
CA LYS A 281 33.38 -1.42 12.82
C LYS A 281 32.16 -0.66 12.32
N THR A 282 32.38 0.32 11.47
CA THR A 282 31.31 1.11 10.85
C THR A 282 31.42 1.03 9.34
N TYR A 283 30.30 0.72 8.70
CA TYR A 283 30.13 0.60 7.25
C TYR A 283 29.15 1.67 6.79
N THR A 284 29.62 2.62 5.98
CA THR A 284 28.80 3.74 5.50
C THR A 284 28.98 3.92 4.01
N ALA A 285 27.88 4.06 3.28
CA ALA A 285 27.89 4.47 1.88
C ALA A 285 26.67 5.32 1.56
N THR A 286 26.75 6.02 0.44
CA THR A 286 25.72 6.92 -0.06
C THR A 286 25.50 6.67 -1.55
N HIS A 287 24.24 6.66 -1.99
CA HIS A 287 23.85 6.51 -3.40
C HIS A 287 22.74 7.50 -3.77
N ASP A 288 22.74 7.98 -5.00
CA ASP A 288 21.71 8.86 -5.55
C ASP A 288 20.66 8.03 -6.32
N PHE A 289 19.47 7.88 -5.73
CA PHE A 289 18.34 7.15 -6.32
C PHE A 289 17.41 8.06 -7.15
N SER A 290 17.89 9.20 -7.64
CA SER A 290 17.08 10.10 -8.49
C SER A 290 16.54 9.42 -9.76
N GLY A 291 17.21 8.37 -10.26
CA GLY A 291 16.73 7.56 -11.38
C GLY A 291 15.54 6.66 -11.04
N GLN A 292 15.43 6.22 -9.78
CA GLN A 292 14.39 5.32 -9.28
C GLN A 292 13.25 6.09 -8.60
N ILE A 293 13.50 7.33 -8.18
CA ILE A 293 12.53 8.23 -7.54
C ILE A 293 12.15 9.35 -8.53
N PRO A 294 11.17 9.14 -9.42
CA PRO A 294 10.75 10.16 -10.38
C PRO A 294 9.99 11.31 -9.70
N ASP A 295 10.21 12.55 -10.14
CA ASP A 295 9.50 13.73 -9.59
C ASP A 295 7.98 13.69 -9.81
N SER A 296 7.53 13.04 -10.88
CA SER A 296 6.11 12.92 -11.21
C SER A 296 5.36 11.91 -10.33
N ASN A 297 6.08 10.96 -9.71
CA ASN A 297 5.49 9.94 -8.85
C ASN A 297 6.54 9.43 -7.84
N PRO A 298 6.85 10.20 -6.79
CA PRO A 298 7.87 9.84 -5.81
C PRO A 298 7.35 8.83 -4.77
N ASN A 299 6.17 8.23 -4.97
CA ASN A 299 5.53 7.38 -3.97
C ASN A 299 6.16 5.99 -3.95
N MET A 300 6.63 5.56 -2.77
CA MET A 300 7.23 4.23 -2.58
C MET A 300 6.67 3.57 -1.32
N SER A 301 6.32 2.29 -1.38
CA SER A 301 6.13 1.48 -0.17
C SER A 301 7.48 0.98 0.36
N LEU A 302 7.54 0.60 1.63
CA LEU A 302 8.72 0.00 2.26
C LEU A 302 8.47 -1.47 2.58
N ALA A 303 9.44 -2.34 2.32
CA ALA A 303 9.50 -3.70 2.84
C ALA A 303 10.78 -3.90 3.64
N ILE A 304 10.63 -4.49 4.83
CA ILE A 304 11.72 -5.13 5.56
C ILE A 304 11.61 -6.60 5.19
N SER A 305 12.64 -7.16 4.54
CA SER A 305 12.56 -8.50 3.98
C SER A 305 13.81 -9.31 4.25
N SER A 306 13.66 -10.62 4.35
CA SER A 306 14.74 -11.59 4.55
C SER A 306 14.51 -12.77 3.62
N GLY A 307 15.57 -13.21 2.93
CA GLY A 307 15.55 -14.50 2.22
C GLY A 307 15.92 -15.61 3.19
N ALA A 308 15.23 -16.74 3.09
CA ALA A 308 15.72 -17.98 3.68
C ALA A 308 15.39 -19.17 2.79
N GLN A 309 16.33 -20.11 2.70
CA GLN A 309 15.94 -21.52 2.69
C GLN A 309 15.67 -21.90 4.15
N SER A 310 14.46 -22.36 4.41
CA SER A 310 13.95 -22.64 5.74
C SER A 310 14.91 -23.54 6.56
N SER A 311 15.06 -23.23 7.86
CA SER A 311 15.97 -23.81 8.86
C SER A 311 17.47 -23.44 8.80
N GLN A 312 17.88 -22.39 8.07
CA GLN A 312 19.29 -22.00 7.92
C GLN A 312 19.74 -20.89 8.88
N ALA A 313 18.95 -19.82 9.04
CA ALA A 313 19.22 -18.73 9.95
C ALA A 313 17.95 -18.27 10.68
N ASN A 314 18.13 -17.66 11.84
CA ASN A 314 17.12 -16.90 12.56
C ASN A 314 17.52 -15.42 12.52
N VAL A 315 16.64 -14.61 11.93
CA VAL A 315 16.87 -13.19 11.63
C VAL A 315 15.89 -12.34 12.42
N ASN A 316 16.40 -11.51 13.31
CA ASN A 316 15.65 -10.58 14.12
C ASN A 316 15.95 -9.15 13.68
N VAL A 317 14.90 -8.35 13.50
CA VAL A 317 15.00 -6.91 13.22
C VAL A 317 14.22 -6.15 14.28
N LYS A 318 14.82 -5.09 14.81
CA LYS A 318 14.18 -4.14 15.71
C LYS A 318 14.18 -2.77 15.08
N ILE A 319 13.03 -2.10 15.07
CA ILE A 319 12.91 -0.71 14.62
C ILE A 319 12.80 0.18 15.85
N ASP A 320 13.82 1.01 16.09
CA ASP A 320 13.81 1.97 17.19
C ASP A 320 12.96 3.19 16.84
N SER A 321 13.15 3.70 15.63
CA SER A 321 12.33 4.77 15.08
C SER A 321 12.38 4.76 13.57
N LEU A 322 11.22 5.01 12.97
CA LEU A 322 11.06 5.26 11.55
C LEU A 322 10.24 6.55 11.38
N THR A 323 10.76 7.50 10.63
CA THR A 323 10.12 8.78 10.33
C THR A 323 10.04 8.97 8.83
N PHE A 324 8.83 9.25 8.33
CA PHE A 324 8.57 9.47 6.91
C PHE A 324 7.37 10.39 6.69
N SER A 325 7.27 10.99 5.50
CA SER A 325 6.04 11.69 5.07
C SER A 325 5.13 10.72 4.32
N ALA A 326 3.90 10.55 4.78
CA ALA A 326 2.91 9.68 4.17
C ALA A 326 2.23 10.34 2.96
N GLN A 327 1.91 9.51 1.98
CA GLN A 327 0.94 9.80 0.92
C GLN A 327 -0.21 8.80 1.01
N GLY A 328 -1.34 9.17 0.43
CA GLY A 328 -2.50 8.31 0.31
C GLY A 328 -2.26 7.17 -0.66
N VAL A 329 -2.74 5.97 -0.32
CA VAL A 329 -2.75 4.83 -1.24
C VAL A 329 -4.04 4.01 -1.11
N VAL A 330 -4.60 3.66 -2.27
CA VAL A 330 -5.77 2.78 -2.40
C VAL A 330 -5.45 1.69 -3.41
N ASN A 331 -5.60 0.44 -3.00
CA ASN A 331 -5.64 -0.69 -3.91
C ASN A 331 -7.08 -0.99 -4.30
N VAL A 332 -7.30 -1.26 -5.58
CA VAL A 332 -8.57 -1.77 -6.11
C VAL A 332 -8.32 -3.17 -6.66
N GLU A 333 -8.98 -4.15 -6.05
CA GLU A 333 -8.89 -5.56 -6.42
C GLU A 333 -10.13 -6.00 -7.19
N TYR A 334 -9.92 -6.83 -8.22
CA TYR A 334 -10.98 -7.40 -9.05
C TYR A 334 -10.97 -8.92 -8.87
N LEU A 335 -12.02 -9.43 -8.24
CA LEU A 335 -12.10 -10.81 -7.77
C LEU A 335 -13.27 -11.55 -8.44
N ASP A 336 -13.11 -12.83 -8.73
CA ASP A 336 -14.24 -13.72 -9.01
C ASP A 336 -15.00 -13.99 -7.71
N GLU A 337 -16.31 -13.76 -7.67
CA GLU A 337 -17.13 -13.94 -6.46
C GLU A 337 -17.23 -15.41 -6.03
N ASP A 338 -17.17 -16.35 -6.97
CA ASP A 338 -17.36 -17.78 -6.65
C ASP A 338 -16.05 -18.42 -6.15
N THR A 339 -14.89 -17.96 -6.63
CA THR A 339 -13.58 -18.54 -6.25
C THR A 339 -12.72 -17.63 -5.38
N ASN A 340 -13.04 -16.33 -5.31
CA ASN A 340 -12.24 -15.28 -4.68
C ASN A 340 -10.84 -15.09 -5.31
N ASP A 341 -10.65 -15.61 -6.52
CA ASP A 341 -9.39 -15.45 -7.27
C ASP A 341 -9.33 -14.07 -7.94
N LYS A 342 -8.14 -13.48 -8.03
CA LYS A 342 -7.91 -12.27 -8.83
C LYS A 342 -8.15 -12.56 -10.31
N ILE A 343 -9.01 -11.76 -10.96
CA ILE A 343 -9.35 -11.88 -12.39
C ILE A 343 -8.80 -10.74 -13.25
N ALA A 344 -8.18 -9.75 -12.60
CA ALA A 344 -7.41 -8.69 -13.23
C ALA A 344 -6.29 -8.20 -12.28
N ASP A 345 -5.35 -7.43 -12.82
CA ASP A 345 -4.29 -6.84 -12.05
C ASP A 345 -4.84 -5.82 -11.04
N THR A 346 -4.18 -5.71 -9.89
CA THR A 346 -4.55 -4.73 -8.86
C THR A 346 -4.23 -3.33 -9.36
N GLN A 347 -5.21 -2.44 -9.31
CA GLN A 347 -4.99 -1.02 -9.58
C GLN A 347 -4.56 -0.33 -8.28
N THR A 348 -3.40 0.33 -8.30
CA THR A 348 -2.91 1.12 -7.16
C THR A 348 -2.98 2.61 -7.48
N LEU A 349 -3.75 3.32 -6.67
CA LEU A 349 -3.95 4.76 -6.74
C LEU A 349 -3.17 5.45 -5.62
N ASN A 350 -2.47 6.53 -5.94
CA ASN A 350 -1.74 7.33 -4.96
C ASN A 350 -2.14 8.81 -5.06
N GLY A 351 -2.10 9.54 -3.96
CA GLY A 351 -2.39 10.98 -3.94
C GLY A 351 -2.15 11.63 -2.59
N SER A 352 -2.39 12.94 -2.51
CA SER A 352 -2.32 13.67 -1.24
C SER A 352 -3.38 13.17 -0.26
N LEU A 353 -3.07 13.20 1.03
CA LEU A 353 -4.04 12.89 2.10
C LEU A 353 -5.24 13.86 2.14
N LYS A 354 -5.18 14.97 1.40
CA LYS A 354 -6.28 15.94 1.25
C LYS A 354 -7.16 15.68 0.03
N ASP A 355 -6.74 14.78 -0.84
CA ASP A 355 -7.44 14.44 -2.08
C ASP A 355 -8.31 13.18 -1.90
N THR A 356 -9.13 12.90 -2.91
CA THR A 356 -9.89 11.66 -3.04
C THR A 356 -9.33 10.81 -4.17
N ALA A 357 -9.16 9.52 -3.93
CA ALA A 357 -8.87 8.57 -4.98
C ALA A 357 -10.08 8.44 -5.90
N THR A 358 -9.83 8.45 -7.21
CA THR A 358 -10.84 8.20 -8.25
C THR A 358 -10.52 6.89 -8.93
N ILE A 359 -11.44 5.93 -8.87
CA ILE A 359 -11.24 4.58 -9.43
C ILE A 359 -11.39 4.63 -10.95
N ASP A 360 -10.46 3.99 -11.67
CA ASP A 360 -10.49 3.92 -13.13
C ASP A 360 -11.49 2.84 -13.57
N PRO A 361 -12.54 3.18 -14.34
CA PRO A 361 -13.51 2.19 -14.80
C PRO A 361 -13.00 1.28 -15.92
N SER A 362 -11.81 1.50 -16.47
CA SER A 362 -11.30 0.79 -17.65
C SER A 362 -11.20 -0.74 -17.47
N GLU A 363 -10.71 -1.21 -16.32
CA GLU A 363 -10.61 -2.64 -16.05
C GLU A 363 -12.00 -3.28 -15.85
N ILE A 364 -12.91 -2.58 -15.18
CA ILE A 364 -14.30 -3.01 -14.99
C ILE A 364 -15.00 -3.17 -16.35
N GLN A 365 -14.77 -2.23 -17.27
CA GLN A 365 -15.29 -2.31 -18.63
C GLN A 365 -14.67 -3.50 -19.40
N THR A 366 -13.38 -3.75 -19.24
CA THR A 366 -12.70 -4.92 -19.82
C THR A 366 -13.28 -6.24 -19.32
N LEU A 367 -13.56 -6.35 -18.02
CA LEU A 367 -14.18 -7.54 -17.41
C LEU A 367 -15.60 -7.74 -17.92
N LYS A 368 -16.38 -6.68 -18.07
CA LYS A 368 -17.71 -6.72 -18.67
C LYS A 368 -17.67 -7.27 -20.10
N ASP A 369 -16.74 -6.80 -20.92
CA ASP A 369 -16.59 -7.26 -22.30
C ASP A 369 -16.13 -8.73 -22.37
N LYS A 370 -15.48 -9.25 -21.31
CA LYS A 370 -15.18 -10.67 -21.10
C LYS A 370 -16.36 -11.51 -20.57
N GLY A 371 -17.54 -10.91 -20.37
CA GLY A 371 -18.75 -11.60 -19.93
C GLY A 371 -18.92 -11.68 -18.41
N TYR A 372 -18.22 -10.85 -17.65
CA TYR A 372 -18.43 -10.70 -16.21
C TYR A 372 -19.48 -9.61 -15.91
N ARG A 373 -20.18 -9.74 -14.79
CA ARG A 373 -20.98 -8.66 -14.18
C ARG A 373 -20.52 -8.41 -12.76
N LEU A 374 -20.57 -7.16 -12.32
CA LEU A 374 -20.34 -6.80 -10.93
C LEU A 374 -21.48 -7.38 -10.08
N ASP A 375 -21.13 -7.98 -8.95
CA ASP A 375 -22.08 -8.58 -8.01
C ASP A 375 -22.06 -7.85 -6.66
N LYS A 376 -20.86 -7.49 -6.19
CA LYS A 376 -20.65 -6.89 -4.88
C LYS A 376 -19.39 -6.01 -4.85
N VAL A 377 -19.39 -5.00 -4.00
CA VAL A 377 -18.22 -4.19 -3.66
C VAL A 377 -18.04 -4.14 -2.14
N GLU A 378 -16.89 -4.61 -1.67
CA GLU A 378 -16.45 -4.38 -0.29
C GLU A 378 -15.47 -3.21 -0.27
N ALA A 379 -15.77 -2.19 0.53
CA ALA A 379 -14.93 -0.99 0.59
C ALA A 379 -14.83 -0.46 2.03
N PRO A 380 -13.77 0.31 2.34
CA PRO A 380 -13.66 1.00 3.63
C PRO A 380 -14.75 2.07 3.80
N ALA A 381 -14.88 2.56 5.03
CA ALA A 381 -15.76 3.67 5.32
C ALA A 381 -15.38 4.92 4.50
N GLY A 382 -16.39 5.64 4.00
CA GLY A 382 -16.19 6.83 3.17
C GLY A 382 -16.12 6.55 1.66
N TYR A 383 -16.15 5.29 1.24
CA TYR A 383 -16.34 4.93 -0.16
C TYR A 383 -17.71 5.38 -0.66
N ASP A 384 -17.74 5.99 -1.85
CA ASP A 384 -18.97 6.47 -2.47
C ASP A 384 -19.65 5.39 -3.34
N TYR A 385 -20.60 4.70 -2.72
CA TYR A 385 -21.43 3.70 -3.39
C TYR A 385 -22.40 4.29 -4.43
N ASN A 386 -22.71 5.59 -4.37
CA ASN A 386 -23.67 6.20 -5.29
C ASN A 386 -23.10 6.32 -6.72
N HIS A 387 -21.77 6.33 -6.83
CA HIS A 387 -21.03 6.34 -8.08
C HIS A 387 -20.24 5.04 -8.29
N ALA A 388 -20.61 3.95 -7.60
CA ALA A 388 -20.03 2.62 -7.79
C ALA A 388 -20.14 2.20 -9.27
N THR A 389 -18.98 2.05 -9.89
CA THR A 389 -18.79 1.90 -11.33
C THR A 389 -19.51 0.69 -11.92
N LEU A 390 -20.25 1.01 -12.97
CA LEU A 390 -20.86 0.14 -13.97
C LEU A 390 -21.86 -0.95 -13.50
N PRO A 391 -23.09 -0.86 -14.02
CA PRO A 391 -23.39 -0.15 -15.24
C PRO A 391 -23.78 1.31 -14.98
N PHE A 392 -23.49 1.96 -13.84
CA PHE A 392 -23.66 3.42 -13.77
C PHE A 392 -22.58 4.17 -14.54
N GLY A 393 -23.07 5.07 -15.41
CA GLY A 393 -22.39 6.33 -15.71
C GLY A 393 -22.13 6.69 -17.17
N GLY A 394 -22.04 5.72 -18.08
CA GLY A 394 -21.17 5.99 -19.23
C GLY A 394 -19.76 6.33 -18.73
N ALA A 395 -18.94 7.01 -19.51
CA ALA A 395 -17.56 7.30 -19.14
C ALA A 395 -17.40 8.27 -17.95
N ASP A 396 -18.47 8.91 -17.47
CA ASP A 396 -18.39 10.14 -16.67
C ASP A 396 -18.72 9.97 -15.18
N SER A 397 -19.13 8.78 -14.70
CA SER A 397 -19.41 8.54 -13.27
C SER A 397 -18.39 7.58 -12.67
N THR A 398 -17.48 8.13 -11.85
CA THR A 398 -16.39 7.39 -11.21
C THR A 398 -16.61 7.28 -9.71
N SER A 399 -16.29 6.11 -9.15
CA SER A 399 -16.33 5.90 -7.70
C SER A 399 -15.14 6.57 -7.04
N THR A 400 -15.36 7.11 -5.84
CA THR A 400 -14.30 7.82 -5.11
C THR A 400 -14.21 7.35 -3.67
N ILE A 401 -13.02 7.53 -3.10
CA ILE A 401 -12.74 7.26 -1.69
C ILE A 401 -11.67 8.24 -1.18
N PRO A 402 -11.85 8.90 -0.02
CA PRO A 402 -10.82 9.75 0.57
C PRO A 402 -9.54 8.98 0.87
N TYR A 403 -8.38 9.58 0.60
CA TYR A 403 -7.11 8.99 0.99
C TYR A 403 -6.88 9.00 2.50
N THR A 404 -6.08 8.04 2.98
CA THR A 404 -5.60 7.91 4.37
C THR A 404 -4.10 7.63 4.37
N ASP A 405 -3.45 7.83 5.51
CA ASP A 405 -2.00 7.56 5.70
C ASP A 405 -1.65 6.07 5.73
N VAL A 406 -2.66 5.21 5.90
CA VAL A 406 -2.57 3.76 5.76
C VAL A 406 -3.25 3.25 4.49
N LEU A 407 -2.81 2.10 3.99
CA LEU A 407 -3.37 1.45 2.81
C LEU A 407 -4.85 1.12 3.00
N GLN A 408 -5.65 1.54 2.03
CA GLN A 408 -7.04 1.14 1.87
C GLN A 408 -7.18 0.15 0.73
N THR A 409 -8.14 -0.78 0.84
CA THR A 409 -8.43 -1.76 -0.22
C THR A 409 -9.92 -1.76 -0.54
N VAL A 410 -10.26 -1.50 -1.80
CA VAL A 410 -11.60 -1.66 -2.36
C VAL A 410 -11.61 -2.95 -3.19
N LYS A 411 -12.56 -3.84 -2.92
CA LYS A 411 -12.70 -5.12 -3.60
C LYS A 411 -13.97 -5.15 -4.42
N TYR A 412 -13.83 -5.34 -5.72
CA TYR A 412 -14.93 -5.56 -6.64
C TYR A 412 -15.03 -7.05 -6.94
N TYR A 413 -16.22 -7.60 -6.70
CA TYR A 413 -16.53 -9.00 -6.87
C TYR A 413 -17.41 -9.23 -8.08
N PHE A 414 -16.97 -10.08 -9.00
CA PHE A 414 -17.61 -10.32 -10.28
C PHE A 414 -18.07 -11.76 -10.43
N LYS A 415 -19.18 -11.95 -11.13
CA LYS A 415 -19.64 -13.27 -11.58
C LYS A 415 -19.53 -13.41 -13.09
N LYS A 416 -19.09 -14.59 -13.54
CA LYS A 416 -18.95 -14.92 -14.97
C LYS A 416 -20.27 -15.41 -15.58
N ASP A 417 -21.30 -14.60 -15.46
CA ASP A 417 -22.67 -14.91 -15.87
C ASP A 417 -23.41 -13.67 -16.40
N ALA A 418 -22.73 -12.79 -17.16
CA ALA A 418 -23.31 -11.51 -17.60
C ALA A 418 -24.66 -11.58 -18.33
N ALA A 419 -25.02 -12.73 -18.91
CA ALA A 419 -26.32 -12.95 -19.57
C ALA A 419 -27.46 -13.32 -18.59
N LYS A 420 -27.16 -13.54 -17.31
CA LYS A 420 -28.14 -13.85 -16.27
C LYS A 420 -29.04 -12.65 -16.04
N GLN A 421 -30.35 -12.88 -16.09
CA GLN A 421 -31.31 -11.85 -15.77
C GLN A 421 -31.28 -11.52 -14.27
N ILE A 422 -31.32 -10.23 -13.97
CA ILE A 422 -31.47 -9.70 -12.61
C ILE A 422 -32.96 -9.59 -12.31
N ASN A 423 -33.35 -10.03 -11.11
CA ASN A 423 -34.71 -9.91 -10.60
C ASN A 423 -34.69 -9.03 -9.35
N VAL A 424 -35.61 -8.08 -9.28
CA VAL A 424 -35.72 -7.14 -8.15
C VAL A 424 -37.18 -7.08 -7.70
N ASN A 425 -37.40 -7.25 -6.40
CA ASN A 425 -38.70 -7.14 -5.76
C ASN A 425 -39.02 -5.67 -5.49
N VAL A 426 -40.27 -5.28 -5.69
CA VAL A 426 -40.79 -3.94 -5.37
C VAL A 426 -41.83 -4.08 -4.27
N ILE A 427 -41.49 -3.59 -3.09
CA ILE A 427 -42.31 -3.65 -1.87
C ILE A 427 -42.94 -2.28 -1.63
N HIS A 428 -44.20 -2.28 -1.22
CA HIS A 428 -44.98 -1.06 -0.96
C HIS A 428 -45.24 -0.96 0.55
N GLU A 429 -44.69 0.04 1.21
CA GLU A 429 -44.70 0.17 2.67
C GLU A 429 -45.40 1.47 3.14
N ASP A 430 -46.10 1.38 4.27
CA ASP A 430 -46.66 2.52 4.99
C ASP A 430 -45.54 3.23 5.76
N ALA A 431 -45.15 4.42 5.28
CA ALA A 431 -44.11 5.23 5.92
C ALA A 431 -44.56 5.77 7.30
N ASP A 432 -45.87 5.79 7.58
CA ASP A 432 -46.45 6.34 8.79
C ASP A 432 -46.74 5.27 9.87
N ASP A 433 -46.60 3.96 9.54
CA ASP A 433 -46.91 2.82 10.42
C ASP A 433 -45.80 1.76 10.41
N ASN A 434 -44.63 2.12 10.94
CA ASN A 434 -43.48 1.21 11.11
C ASN A 434 -43.14 0.39 9.85
N ASN A 435 -43.22 1.00 8.66
CA ASN A 435 -42.87 0.35 7.39
C ASN A 435 -43.67 -0.92 7.09
N LYS A 436 -44.93 -0.96 7.53
CA LYS A 436 -45.83 -2.08 7.26
C LYS A 436 -46.06 -2.25 5.76
N VAL A 437 -45.91 -3.47 5.25
CA VAL A 437 -46.26 -3.80 3.85
C VAL A 437 -47.76 -3.67 3.61
N ILE A 438 -48.15 -2.86 2.63
CA ILE A 438 -49.55 -2.49 2.33
C ILE A 438 -50.02 -2.86 0.92
N GLY A 439 -49.10 -3.25 0.04
CA GLY A 439 -49.39 -3.65 -1.34
C GLY A 439 -48.91 -5.07 -1.64
N LYS A 440 -49.27 -5.59 -2.83
CA LYS A 440 -48.64 -6.81 -3.34
C LYS A 440 -47.19 -6.49 -3.72
N THR A 441 -46.28 -7.44 -3.53
CA THR A 441 -44.92 -7.33 -4.07
C THR A 441 -44.97 -7.47 -5.58
N ASP A 442 -44.45 -6.47 -6.30
CA ASP A 442 -44.21 -6.57 -7.75
C ASP A 442 -42.77 -7.03 -8.01
N GLN A 443 -42.48 -7.40 -9.26
CA GLN A 443 -41.12 -7.75 -9.69
C GLN A 443 -40.76 -7.03 -10.98
N ILE A 444 -39.53 -6.53 -11.04
CA ILE A 444 -38.89 -6.10 -12.28
C ILE A 444 -37.76 -7.08 -12.62
N ASN A 445 -37.62 -7.40 -13.91
CA ASN A 445 -36.56 -8.28 -14.39
C ASN A 445 -35.98 -7.78 -15.72
N GLY A 446 -34.75 -8.16 -16.01
CA GLY A 446 -34.06 -7.74 -17.23
C GLY A 446 -32.57 -8.05 -17.20
N GLN A 447 -31.84 -7.54 -18.19
CA GLN A 447 -30.39 -7.73 -18.27
C GLN A 447 -29.65 -6.82 -17.29
N PHE A 448 -28.47 -7.24 -16.84
CA PHE A 448 -27.61 -6.39 -16.01
C PHE A 448 -27.32 -5.06 -16.72
N GLY A 449 -27.61 -3.95 -16.03
CA GLY A 449 -27.47 -2.58 -16.53
C GLY A 449 -28.58 -2.02 -17.38
N GLU A 450 -29.64 -2.78 -17.60
CA GLU A 450 -30.87 -2.24 -18.17
C GLU A 450 -31.59 -1.34 -17.15
N THR A 451 -32.07 -0.18 -17.61
CA THR A 451 -32.97 0.68 -16.82
C THR A 451 -34.42 0.27 -17.07
N LYS A 452 -35.16 -0.02 -16.00
CA LYS A 452 -36.58 -0.37 -16.03
C LYS A 452 -37.41 0.67 -15.32
N ALA A 453 -38.63 0.90 -15.80
CA ALA A 453 -39.63 1.65 -15.03
C ALA A 453 -40.04 0.83 -13.80
N ILE A 454 -40.19 1.50 -12.66
CA ILE A 454 -40.67 0.86 -11.43
C ILE A 454 -42.20 0.90 -11.43
N PRO A 455 -42.88 -0.25 -11.28
CA PRO A 455 -44.34 -0.27 -11.12
C PRO A 455 -44.75 0.52 -9.87
N SER A 456 -45.72 1.42 -10.00
CA SER A 456 -46.37 2.08 -8.86
C SER A 456 -47.81 1.59 -8.76
N GLN A 457 -48.25 1.26 -7.54
CA GLN A 457 -49.61 0.81 -7.27
C GLN A 457 -50.49 1.94 -6.73
N SER A 458 -51.75 1.97 -7.16
CA SER A 458 -52.80 2.73 -6.48
C SER A 458 -53.35 1.90 -5.32
N ILE A 459 -53.03 2.29 -4.08
CA ILE A 459 -53.42 1.58 -2.85
C ILE A 459 -54.53 2.38 -2.14
N SER A 460 -55.66 1.73 -1.84
CA SER A 460 -56.81 2.41 -1.24
C SER A 460 -56.48 2.98 0.14
N GLY A 461 -56.74 4.27 0.35
CA GLY A 461 -56.44 4.96 1.61
C GLY A 461 -54.99 5.44 1.74
N TYR A 462 -54.19 5.34 0.69
CA TYR A 462 -52.78 5.71 0.67
C TYR A 462 -52.42 6.57 -0.54
N THR A 463 -51.45 7.47 -0.38
CA THR A 463 -50.86 8.28 -1.46
C THR A 463 -49.37 7.94 -1.56
N PRO A 464 -48.82 7.66 -2.76
CA PRO A 464 -47.38 7.43 -2.92
C PRO A 464 -46.57 8.65 -2.47
N ASP A 465 -45.42 8.43 -1.82
CA ASP A 465 -44.44 9.46 -1.56
C ASP A 465 -43.89 10.01 -2.89
N ASN A 466 -43.76 11.34 -2.99
CA ASN A 466 -43.20 12.02 -4.15
C ASN A 466 -41.70 11.74 -4.33
N ALA A 467 -41.00 11.30 -3.27
CA ALA A 467 -39.59 10.93 -3.30
C ALA A 467 -39.35 9.51 -3.88
N ASN A 468 -40.42 8.75 -4.12
CA ASN A 468 -40.28 7.40 -4.68
C ASN A 468 -39.61 7.43 -6.07
N PRO A 469 -38.66 6.52 -6.33
CA PRO A 469 -38.03 6.42 -7.64
C PRO A 469 -39.05 5.93 -8.68
N THR A 470 -38.95 6.44 -9.90
CA THR A 470 -39.80 6.04 -11.04
C THR A 470 -39.12 5.05 -11.98
N SER A 471 -37.81 4.90 -11.87
CA SER A 471 -37.02 3.94 -12.63
C SER A 471 -35.88 3.38 -11.78
N PHE A 472 -35.45 2.16 -12.11
CA PHE A 472 -34.38 1.46 -11.46
C PHE A 472 -33.45 0.84 -12.49
N LYS A 473 -32.14 0.87 -12.21
CA LYS A 473 -31.16 0.22 -13.05
C LYS A 473 -30.79 -1.14 -12.45
N LEU A 474 -30.97 -2.21 -13.22
CA LEU A 474 -30.69 -3.55 -12.74
C LEU A 474 -29.18 -3.72 -12.49
N GLY A 475 -28.82 -4.21 -11.30
CA GLY A 475 -27.43 -4.25 -10.83
C GLY A 475 -27.01 -3.04 -9.99
N THR A 476 -27.94 -2.16 -9.57
CA THR A 476 -27.66 -1.14 -8.55
C THR A 476 -27.10 -1.80 -7.30
N LEU A 477 -26.04 -1.24 -6.72
CA LEU A 477 -25.57 -1.69 -5.40
C LEU A 477 -26.35 -0.95 -4.30
N ASP A 478 -26.67 -1.66 -3.23
CA ASP A 478 -27.17 -1.04 -2.02
C ASP A 478 -26.03 -0.36 -1.23
N LYS A 479 -26.38 0.28 -0.12
CA LYS A 479 -25.44 0.97 0.78
C LYS A 479 -24.38 0.05 1.40
N ASP A 480 -24.62 -1.26 1.38
CA ASP A 480 -23.72 -2.28 1.92
C ASP A 480 -22.87 -2.90 0.79
N GLY A 481 -22.98 -2.36 -0.43
CA GLY A 481 -22.20 -2.75 -1.59
C GLY A 481 -22.68 -4.02 -2.27
N SER A 482 -23.83 -4.57 -1.91
CA SER A 482 -24.39 -5.76 -2.56
C SER A 482 -25.34 -5.38 -3.67
N THR A 483 -25.46 -6.20 -4.72
CA THR A 483 -26.48 -5.97 -5.75
C THR A 483 -27.88 -5.92 -5.11
N GLN A 484 -28.51 -4.76 -5.19
CA GLN A 484 -29.82 -4.49 -4.63
C GLN A 484 -30.89 -5.33 -5.33
N ASP A 485 -31.53 -6.20 -4.56
CA ASP A 485 -32.60 -7.11 -5.01
C ASP A 485 -34.00 -6.62 -4.61
N THR A 486 -34.08 -5.52 -3.86
CA THR A 486 -35.33 -5.01 -3.30
C THR A 486 -35.39 -3.49 -3.38
N ILE A 487 -36.52 -2.97 -3.88
CA ILE A 487 -36.88 -1.56 -3.88
C ILE A 487 -38.07 -1.38 -2.95
N ILE A 488 -37.99 -0.38 -2.07
CA ILE A 488 -39.11 0.00 -1.20
C ILE A 488 -39.71 1.29 -1.77
N LEU A 489 -41.02 1.25 -2.03
CA LEU A 489 -41.83 2.42 -2.35
C LEU A 489 -42.65 2.80 -1.12
N TYR A 490 -42.49 4.03 -0.66
CA TYR A 490 -43.15 4.55 0.52
C TYR A 490 -44.50 5.19 0.18
N TYR A 491 -45.48 5.00 1.05
CA TYR A 491 -46.82 5.54 0.92
C TYR A 491 -47.25 6.15 2.25
N HIS A 492 -48.00 7.25 2.17
CA HIS A 492 -48.58 7.92 3.33
C HIS A 492 -50.06 7.66 3.42
N LYS A 493 -50.53 7.40 4.64
CA LYS A 493 -51.94 7.14 4.89
C LYS A 493 -52.73 8.44 4.72
N ALA A 494 -53.81 8.37 3.96
CA ALA A 494 -54.71 9.50 3.79
C ALA A 494 -55.21 9.94 5.17
N SER A 495 -54.87 11.17 5.56
CA SER A 495 -55.34 11.75 6.82
C SER A 495 -56.87 11.74 6.80
N SER A 496 -57.47 11.06 7.77
CA SER A 496 -58.91 11.13 7.98
C SER A 496 -59.25 12.55 8.40
N VAL A 497 -59.61 13.39 7.43
CA VAL A 497 -60.29 14.65 7.72
C VAL A 497 -61.67 14.26 8.22
N THR A 498 -61.81 14.13 9.54
CA THR A 498 -63.12 14.19 10.19
C THR A 498 -63.75 15.51 9.78
N GLY A 499 -64.84 15.41 9.02
CA GLY A 499 -65.48 16.51 8.32
C GLY A 499 -65.81 17.68 9.23
N GLY A 500 -65.44 18.87 8.76
CA GLY A 500 -65.95 20.14 9.23
C GLY A 500 -66.35 20.99 8.02
N GLY A 501 -67.65 21.00 7.71
CA GLY A 501 -68.37 22.14 7.15
C GLY A 501 -67.86 22.79 5.86
N SER A 502 -68.60 22.52 4.78
CA SER A 502 -68.71 23.40 3.61
C SER A 502 -68.90 24.88 3.99
N SER A 503 -68.09 25.77 3.42
CA SER A 503 -68.43 27.18 3.21
C SER A 503 -67.71 27.72 1.99
N SER A 504 -68.50 28.02 0.96
CA SER A 504 -68.15 28.74 -0.26
C SER A 504 -67.89 30.23 -0.01
N THR A 505 -66.90 30.83 -0.68
CA THR A 505 -66.99 32.16 -1.35
C THR A 505 -65.72 32.51 -2.16
N THR A 506 -65.88 32.59 -3.49
CA THR A 506 -65.45 33.63 -4.47
C THR A 506 -64.10 34.39 -4.38
N THR A 507 -63.28 34.25 -5.45
CA THR A 507 -62.50 35.23 -6.29
C THR A 507 -61.94 36.52 -5.65
N GLN A 508 -60.69 37.02 -5.83
CA GLN A 508 -59.80 37.20 -7.02
C GLN A 508 -58.40 37.78 -6.54
N PRO A 509 -57.45 38.34 -7.35
CA PRO A 509 -56.20 37.70 -7.79
C PRO A 509 -54.84 38.39 -7.41
N ALA A 510 -53.74 37.68 -7.77
CA ALA A 510 -52.40 38.12 -8.21
C ALA A 510 -51.40 38.86 -7.28
N GLY A 511 -50.22 38.24 -7.11
CA GLY A 511 -48.96 38.86 -6.67
C GLY A 511 -47.76 37.95 -6.99
N HIS A 512 -46.78 38.48 -7.73
CA HIS A 512 -45.64 37.81 -8.38
C HIS A 512 -44.51 37.29 -7.44
N PRO A 513 -43.53 36.50 -7.97
CA PRO A 513 -42.66 35.58 -7.19
C PRO A 513 -41.22 36.09 -6.97
N VAL A 514 -40.54 35.59 -5.93
CA VAL A 514 -39.07 35.58 -5.77
C VAL A 514 -38.67 34.44 -4.78
N PRO A 515 -37.40 33.95 -4.71
CA PRO A 515 -37.05 32.57 -5.05
C PRO A 515 -36.57 31.71 -3.85
N LEU A 516 -36.47 30.40 -4.11
CA LEU A 516 -35.93 29.35 -3.24
C LEU A 516 -34.51 29.63 -2.70
N PRO A 517 -34.22 29.14 -1.48
CA PRO A 517 -32.89 28.62 -1.14
C PRO A 517 -32.93 27.13 -0.76
N ASN A 518 -31.97 26.40 -1.35
CA ASN A 518 -31.39 25.10 -0.99
C ASN A 518 -31.85 24.46 0.32
N GLN A 519 -32.43 23.25 0.23
CA GLN A 519 -32.52 22.35 1.37
C GLN A 519 -31.27 21.47 1.45
N LEU A 520 -30.48 21.68 2.51
CA LEU A 520 -29.73 20.61 3.17
C LEU A 520 -30.74 19.63 3.75
N LEU A 521 -30.58 18.33 3.48
CA LEU A 521 -31.17 17.30 4.33
C LEU A 521 -30.08 16.73 5.24
N GLN A 522 -30.06 17.20 6.49
CA GLN A 522 -29.41 16.51 7.59
C GLN A 522 -30.23 15.26 7.92
N LEU A 523 -29.62 14.09 7.82
CA LEU A 523 -30.19 12.86 8.36
C LEU A 523 -29.97 12.84 9.87
N ILE A 524 -31.06 12.82 10.63
CA ILE A 524 -31.05 12.73 12.10
C ILE A 524 -30.65 11.31 12.51
N ILE A 525 -29.49 11.21 13.16
CA ILE A 525 -29.02 10.02 13.86
C ILE A 525 -29.90 9.80 15.10
N SER A 526 -30.71 8.73 15.08
CA SER A 526 -31.39 8.22 16.27
C SER A 526 -30.53 7.12 16.88
N GLY A 527 -29.54 7.51 17.69
CA GLY A 527 -28.83 6.58 18.57
C GLY A 527 -29.76 6.12 19.68
N HIS A 528 -30.39 4.95 19.53
CA HIS A 528 -31.03 4.26 20.64
C HIS A 528 -30.02 3.35 21.33
N GLN A 529 -29.78 3.72 22.58
CA GLN A 529 -28.97 3.06 23.59
C GLN A 529 -29.59 1.70 23.92
N LEU A 530 -28.88 0.60 23.63
CA LEU A 530 -29.24 -0.73 24.10
C LEU A 530 -28.83 -0.88 25.57
N PRO A 531 -29.71 -1.37 26.47
CA PRO A 531 -29.34 -1.61 27.85
C PRO A 531 -28.51 -2.88 27.99
N ALA A 532 -27.36 -2.73 28.65
CA ALA A 532 -26.58 -3.83 29.18
C ALA A 532 -27.36 -4.55 30.29
N ASN A 533 -27.39 -5.89 30.25
CA ASN A 533 -27.35 -6.70 31.47
C ASN A 533 -26.95 -8.16 31.17
N HIS A 534 -25.88 -8.56 31.86
CA HIS A 534 -25.60 -9.85 32.47
C HIS A 534 -25.82 -11.16 31.68
N LEU A 535 -24.72 -11.85 31.40
CA LEU A 535 -24.58 -13.28 31.71
C LEU A 535 -23.13 -13.61 32.10
N GLN A 536 -22.99 -14.08 33.34
CA GLN A 536 -21.78 -14.60 33.97
C GLN A 536 -21.33 -15.92 33.35
N HIS A 537 -20.01 -16.13 33.39
CA HIS A 537 -19.28 -17.39 33.56
C HIS A 537 -20.01 -18.71 33.26
N GLN A 538 -19.47 -19.45 32.29
CA GLN A 538 -19.06 -20.84 32.52
C GLN A 538 -17.76 -21.17 31.79
N GLN A 539 -16.69 -21.33 32.56
CA GLN A 539 -15.64 -22.30 32.26
C GLN A 539 -16.21 -23.69 32.56
N GLN A 540 -16.23 -24.61 31.59
CA GLN A 540 -16.03 -26.04 31.84
C GLN A 540 -15.37 -26.72 30.63
N THR A 541 -14.12 -27.15 30.88
CA THR A 541 -13.48 -28.40 30.48
C THR A 541 -14.28 -29.42 29.65
N MET A 542 -13.69 -29.89 28.56
CA MET A 542 -13.59 -31.29 28.06
C MET A 542 -13.00 -31.22 26.64
N GLY A 543 -12.12 -32.07 26.15
CA GLY A 543 -11.52 -33.31 26.62
C GLY A 543 -10.69 -33.86 25.45
N TRP A 544 -9.53 -34.42 25.76
CA TRP A 544 -8.71 -35.22 24.85
C TRP A 544 -9.50 -36.42 24.30
N LEU A 545 -9.42 -36.70 22.99
CA LEU A 545 -8.77 -37.89 22.40
C LEU A 545 -9.03 -37.97 20.86
N PRO A 546 -8.20 -38.74 20.11
CA PRO A 546 -7.85 -38.49 18.70
C PRO A 546 -8.47 -39.52 17.74
N ARG A 547 -8.30 -39.27 16.43
CA ARG A 547 -8.21 -40.20 15.26
C ARG A 547 -8.50 -39.37 14.00
N ARG A 548 -7.87 -39.50 12.84
CA ARG A 548 -7.20 -40.64 12.20
C ARG A 548 -6.33 -40.10 11.05
N ALA A 549 -5.11 -40.60 10.96
CA ALA A 549 -4.30 -40.53 9.75
C ALA A 549 -4.99 -41.27 8.59
N LYS A 550 -4.98 -40.66 7.40
CA LYS A 550 -5.17 -41.36 6.13
C LYS A 550 -3.86 -41.28 5.35
N LEU A 551 -3.21 -42.43 5.34
CA LEU A 551 -2.15 -42.84 4.42
C LEU A 551 -2.73 -42.85 2.99
N PHE A 552 -2.14 -42.12 2.07
CA PHE A 552 -2.30 -42.38 0.63
C PHE A 552 -0.96 -42.86 0.09
N ILE A 553 -1.01 -44.09 -0.42
CA ILE A 553 0.01 -44.72 -1.24
C ILE A 553 -0.44 -44.54 -2.69
N LEU A 554 0.26 -43.69 -3.44
CA LEU A 554 0.73 -43.84 -4.83
C LEU A 554 1.23 -42.49 -5.35
#